data_AF-A0A060CLM3-F1
#
_entry.id   AF-A0A060CLM3-F1
#
_cell.length_a   1.000
_cell.length_b   1.000
_cell.length_c   1.000
_cell.angle_alpha   90.00
_cell.angle_beta   90.00
_cell.angle_gamma   90.00
#
_symmetry.space_group_name_H-M   'P 1'
#
loop_
_entity.id
_entity.type
_entity.pdbx_description
1 polymer ?
#
loop_
_entity_poly.entity_id
_entity_poly.type
_entity_poly.pdbx_seq_one_letter_code
_entity_poly.pdbx_strand_id
1 'polypeptide(L)'
;WLYWGEVGPDAGKDSLPGPRGYDEINQAKQAGNFGWPYFVGDNKPYRRLDFKSGQSGDFYKVDSPFNRSRYNTGHVLLPPSQKALIWYPYDKSDSFPLLGSGGRTAMAGPVYHYDPSLNRK
;
A
#
# COMPACT_ATOMS: atom_id res chain seq x y z
N TRP A 1 11.71 0.95 -14.82
CA TRP A 1 10.67 1.14 -13.79
C TRP A 1 11.07 0.36 -12.55
N LEU A 2 10.67 0.79 -11.35
CA LEU A 2 10.91 0.04 -10.11
C LEU A 2 9.64 -0.71 -9.72
N TYR A 3 9.79 -1.97 -9.30
CA TYR A 3 8.72 -2.80 -8.77
C TYR A 3 9.14 -3.35 -7.42
N TRP A 4 8.22 -3.40 -6.47
CA TRP A 4 8.45 -3.96 -5.15
C TRP A 4 7.17 -4.58 -4.60
N GLY A 5 7.34 -5.52 -3.67
CA GLY A 5 6.27 -5.99 -2.80
C GLY A 5 6.27 -5.18 -1.51
N GLU A 6 5.09 -4.89 -0.99
CA GLU A 6 4.91 -4.28 0.32
C GLU A 6 3.97 -5.16 1.15
N VAL A 7 4.41 -5.50 2.36
CA VAL A 7 3.63 -6.30 3.30
C VAL A 7 2.87 -5.34 4.20
N GLY A 8 1.54 -5.42 4.14
CA GLY A 8 0.67 -4.55 4.92
C GLY A 8 0.55 -4.98 6.38
N PRO A 9 -0.23 -4.22 7.18
CA PRO A 9 -0.42 -4.54 8.59
C PRO A 9 -1.15 -5.88 8.76
N ASP A 10 -0.87 -6.57 9.86
CA ASP A 10 -1.51 -7.85 10.21
C ASP A 10 -2.92 -7.65 10.79
N ALA A 11 -3.78 -6.95 10.04
CA ALA A 11 -5.16 -6.71 10.39
C ALA A 11 -6.09 -7.56 9.51
N GLY A 12 -6.79 -8.52 10.10
CA GLY A 12 -7.70 -9.41 9.38
C GLY A 12 -9.03 -8.77 8.95
N LYS A 13 -9.45 -7.69 9.64
CA LYS A 13 -10.72 -6.99 9.38
C LYS A 13 -10.56 -5.49 9.52
N ASP A 14 -11.48 -4.76 8.90
CA ASP A 14 -11.57 -3.32 9.05
C ASP A 14 -11.86 -2.97 10.51
N SER A 15 -11.33 -1.84 10.96
CA SER A 15 -11.47 -1.37 12.33
C SER A 15 -11.60 0.15 12.36
N LEU A 16 -11.86 0.72 13.53
CA LEU A 16 -11.98 2.17 13.66
C LEU A 16 -10.73 2.91 13.13
N PRO A 17 -9.48 2.48 13.45
CA PRO A 17 -8.27 3.12 12.91
C PRO A 17 -8.11 3.04 11.39
N GLY A 18 -8.81 2.14 10.69
CA GLY A 18 -8.74 2.04 9.24
C GLY A 18 -8.98 0.64 8.69
N PRO A 19 -8.65 0.42 7.41
CA PRO A 19 -8.93 -0.83 6.72
C PRO A 19 -8.15 -2.01 7.30
N ARG A 20 -8.64 -3.23 7.01
CA ARG A 20 -7.86 -4.46 7.08
C ARG A 20 -6.57 -4.31 6.30
N GLY A 21 -5.58 -5.14 6.60
CA GLY A 21 -4.32 -5.08 5.86
C GLY A 21 -4.49 -5.55 4.42
N TYR A 22 -3.65 -5.02 3.55
CA TYR A 22 -3.45 -5.50 2.20
C TYR A 22 -1.97 -5.60 1.94
N ASP A 23 -1.55 -6.67 1.28
CA ASP A 23 -0.25 -6.73 0.65
C ASP A 23 -0.35 -6.14 -0.75
N GLU A 24 0.73 -5.51 -1.19
CA GLU A 24 0.76 -4.72 -2.42
C GLU A 24 1.90 -5.12 -3.32
N ILE A 25 1.62 -5.15 -4.62
CA ILE A 25 2.66 -5.03 -5.64
C ILE A 25 2.58 -3.62 -6.17
N ASN A 26 3.70 -2.92 -6.15
CA ASN A 26 3.79 -1.52 -6.51
C ASN A 26 4.66 -1.31 -7.76
N GLN A 27 4.45 -0.18 -8.43
CA GLN A 27 5.24 0.26 -9.58
C GLN A 27 5.52 1.75 -9.51
N ALA A 28 6.80 2.12 -9.58
CA ALA A 28 7.23 3.50 -9.75
C ALA A 28 7.80 3.71 -11.15
N LYS A 29 7.14 4.58 -11.92
CA LYS A 29 7.67 5.12 -13.18
C LYS A 29 8.46 6.42 -12.97
N GLN A 30 8.25 7.06 -11.83
CA GLN A 30 8.91 8.28 -11.36
C GLN A 30 8.88 8.32 -9.82
N ALA A 31 9.59 9.28 -9.21
CA ALA A 31 9.52 9.51 -7.77
C ALA A 31 8.08 9.88 -7.33
N GLY A 32 7.70 9.49 -6.12
CA GLY A 32 6.35 9.71 -5.63
C GLY A 32 6.10 9.23 -4.20
N ASN A 33 4.90 9.53 -3.71
CA ASN A 33 4.38 9.02 -2.44
C ASN A 33 3.50 7.79 -2.74
N PHE A 34 3.86 6.61 -2.23
CA PHE A 34 3.14 5.35 -2.47
C PHE A 34 2.30 4.91 -1.25
N GLY A 35 1.97 5.87 -0.37
CA GLY A 35 0.85 5.74 0.55
C GLY A 35 1.21 5.31 1.96
N TRP A 36 2.03 4.29 2.13
CA TRP A 36 2.38 3.79 3.47
C TRP A 36 3.10 4.86 4.32
N PRO A 37 2.75 5.05 5.62
CA PRO A 37 1.78 4.30 6.42
C PRO A 37 0.38 4.92 6.51
N TYR A 38 0.05 5.89 5.65
CA TYR A 38 -1.21 6.65 5.72
C TYR A 38 -2.32 6.03 4.88
N PHE A 39 -1.96 5.28 3.84
CA PHE A 39 -2.87 4.62 2.94
C PHE A 39 -2.39 3.20 2.63
N VAL A 40 -3.31 2.36 2.16
CA VAL A 40 -3.03 1.02 1.66
C VAL A 40 -3.93 0.69 0.46
N GLY A 41 -3.48 -0.19 -0.42
CA GLY A 41 -4.13 -0.65 -1.63
C GLY A 41 -4.40 0.48 -2.61
N ASP A 42 -5.67 0.68 -2.95
CA ASP A 42 -6.12 1.74 -3.86
C ASP A 42 -6.26 3.13 -3.19
N ASN A 43 -5.36 3.45 -2.27
CA ASN A 43 -5.40 4.62 -1.38
C ASN A 43 -6.49 4.59 -0.29
N LYS A 44 -6.82 3.41 0.25
CA LYS A 44 -7.70 3.30 1.43
C LYS A 44 -7.06 4.01 2.62
N PRO A 45 -7.69 5.05 3.21
CA PRO A 45 -7.05 5.86 4.22
C PRO A 45 -7.12 5.22 5.60
N TYR A 46 -6.03 5.34 6.36
CA TYR A 46 -6.06 5.16 7.81
C TYR A 46 -6.53 6.45 8.50
N ARG A 47 -7.05 6.31 9.72
CA ARG A 47 -7.28 7.43 10.63
C ARG A 47 -5.99 7.78 11.35
N ARG A 48 -5.85 9.05 11.65
CA ARG A 48 -4.79 9.50 12.55
C ARG A 48 -5.01 8.91 13.93
N LEU A 49 -4.00 8.24 14.47
CA LEU A 49 -3.98 7.79 15.85
C LEU A 49 -3.23 8.81 16.70
N ASP A 50 -3.85 9.30 17.76
CA ASP A 50 -3.13 9.95 18.84
C ASP A 50 -2.54 8.86 19.74
N PHE A 51 -1.23 8.64 19.64
CA PHE A 51 -0.54 7.63 20.44
C PHE A 51 -0.54 7.90 21.95
N LYS A 52 -0.82 9.14 22.39
CA LYS A 52 -0.91 9.48 23.82
C LYS A 52 -2.26 9.09 24.41
N SER A 53 -3.35 9.36 23.68
CA SER A 53 -4.72 9.10 24.15
C SER A 53 -5.32 7.80 23.60
N GLY A 54 -4.72 7.20 22.58
CA GLY A 54 -5.25 6.06 21.83
C GLY A 54 -6.41 6.40 20.91
N GLN A 55 -6.79 7.68 20.78
CA GLN A 55 -7.97 8.09 20.04
C GLN A 55 -7.71 8.14 18.52
N SER A 56 -8.66 7.63 17.75
CA SER A 56 -8.67 7.75 16.29
C SER A 56 -9.37 9.04 15.87
N GLY A 57 -8.64 9.93 15.19
CA GLY A 57 -9.14 11.18 14.64
C GLY A 57 -9.62 11.05 13.19
N ASP A 58 -9.41 12.10 12.41
CA ASP A 58 -9.79 12.14 10.99
C ASP A 58 -8.93 11.21 10.13
N PHE A 59 -9.49 10.82 8.98
CA PHE A 59 -8.75 10.14 7.92
C PHE A 59 -7.66 11.02 7.32
N TYR A 60 -6.57 10.40 6.87
CA TYR A 60 -5.61 11.08 6.00
C TYR A 60 -6.25 11.44 4.65
N LYS A 61 -5.85 12.58 4.08
CA LYS A 61 -6.35 13.08 2.79
C LYS A 61 -5.40 12.66 1.68
N VAL A 62 -5.89 11.89 0.71
CA VAL A 62 -5.09 11.32 -0.39
C VAL A 62 -4.32 12.39 -1.16
N ASP A 63 -4.96 13.52 -1.46
CA ASP A 63 -4.38 14.59 -2.30
C ASP A 63 -3.42 15.50 -1.52
N SER A 64 -3.46 15.46 -0.20
CA SER A 64 -2.67 16.34 0.68
C SER A 64 -2.34 15.67 2.02
N PRO A 65 -1.62 14.54 2.03
CA PRO A 65 -1.30 13.84 3.27
C PRO A 65 -0.34 14.70 4.10
N PHE A 66 -0.57 14.78 5.41
CA PHE A 66 0.19 15.68 6.28
C PHE A 66 0.98 14.88 7.31
N ASN A 67 2.31 14.89 7.19
CA ASN A 67 3.23 14.22 8.09
C ASN A 67 3.46 15.05 9.36
N ARG A 68 2.82 14.64 10.46
CA ARG A 68 2.93 15.28 11.79
C ARG A 68 3.98 14.64 12.69
N SER A 69 4.80 13.73 12.16
CA SER A 69 5.83 13.11 12.99
C SER A 69 6.76 14.18 13.55
N ARG A 70 6.98 14.15 14.88
CA ARG A 70 7.96 15.02 15.55
C ARG A 70 9.40 14.80 15.05
N TYR A 71 9.62 13.68 14.36
CA TYR A 71 10.90 13.29 13.78
C TYR A 71 11.00 13.62 12.28
N ASN A 72 9.98 14.26 11.69
CA ASN A 72 10.02 14.61 10.29
C ASN A 72 10.98 15.79 10.06
N THR A 73 12.04 15.56 9.29
CA THR A 73 12.94 16.60 8.78
C THR A 73 12.69 16.91 7.30
N GLY A 74 11.78 16.18 6.65
CA GLY A 74 11.42 16.34 5.24
C GLY A 74 10.11 17.10 5.03
N HIS A 75 9.41 16.80 3.94
CA HIS A 75 8.15 17.44 3.60
C HIS A 75 7.06 17.17 4.65
N VAL A 76 6.43 18.25 5.13
CA VAL A 76 5.29 18.16 6.05
C VAL A 76 4.01 17.89 5.28
N LEU A 77 3.78 18.61 4.18
CA LEU A 77 2.73 18.33 3.22
C LEU A 77 3.30 17.41 2.13
N LEU A 78 2.83 16.17 2.10
CA LEU A 78 3.29 15.18 1.14
C LEU A 78 2.60 15.35 -0.21
N PRO A 79 3.23 14.92 -1.32
CA PRO A 79 2.55 14.76 -2.59
C PRO A 79 1.36 13.79 -2.48
N PRO A 80 0.39 13.86 -3.41
CA PRO A 80 -0.71 12.91 -3.48
C PRO A 80 -0.23 11.45 -3.45
N SER A 81 -0.96 10.61 -2.71
CA SER A 81 -0.65 9.18 -2.65
C SER A 81 -0.98 8.49 -3.98
N GLN A 82 -0.04 7.70 -4.47
CA GLN A 82 -0.21 6.83 -5.61
C GLN A 82 -0.70 5.47 -5.13
N LYS A 83 -1.77 4.97 -5.76
CA LYS A 83 -2.33 3.66 -5.45
C LYS A 83 -1.37 2.54 -5.84
N ALA A 84 -1.51 1.40 -5.15
CA ALA A 84 -0.87 0.16 -5.53
C ALA A 84 -1.28 -0.31 -6.93
N LEU A 85 -0.38 -1.03 -7.59
CA LEU A 85 -0.66 -1.68 -8.88
C LEU A 85 -1.59 -2.88 -8.67
N ILE A 86 -1.31 -3.70 -7.65
CA ILE A 86 -2.12 -4.84 -7.21
C ILE A 86 -2.18 -4.79 -5.69
N TRP A 87 -3.35 -5.08 -5.10
CA TRP A 87 -3.51 -5.17 -3.65
C TRP A 87 -4.46 -6.31 -3.25
N TYR A 88 -4.15 -7.02 -2.17
CA TYR A 88 -4.97 -8.15 -1.72
C TYR A 88 -4.92 -8.36 -0.20
N PRO A 89 -6.07 -8.66 0.44
CA PRO A 89 -6.14 -8.97 1.86
C PRO A 89 -5.89 -10.47 2.10
N TYR A 90 -6.06 -10.92 3.36
CA TYR A 90 -6.03 -12.35 3.68
C TYR A 90 -7.18 -13.11 3.02
N ASP A 91 -8.33 -12.45 2.91
CA ASP A 91 -9.52 -12.97 2.25
C ASP A 91 -9.43 -12.78 0.72
N LYS A 92 -10.39 -13.33 -0.01
CA LYS A 92 -10.50 -13.15 -1.46
C LYS A 92 -10.58 -11.67 -1.81
N SER A 93 -9.77 -11.27 -2.79
CA SER A 93 -9.80 -9.92 -3.35
C SER A 93 -10.86 -9.83 -4.45
N ASP A 94 -11.86 -8.97 -4.28
CA ASP A 94 -12.85 -8.70 -5.34
C ASP A 94 -12.20 -8.06 -6.58
N SER A 95 -11.17 -7.24 -6.36
CA SER A 95 -10.42 -6.57 -7.43
C SER A 95 -9.42 -7.50 -8.12
N PHE A 96 -8.88 -8.48 -7.40
CA PHE A 96 -7.89 -9.44 -7.91
C PHE A 96 -8.24 -10.89 -7.51
N PRO A 97 -9.34 -11.47 -8.04
CA PRO A 97 -9.83 -12.78 -7.59
C PRO A 97 -8.84 -13.93 -7.80
N LEU A 98 -7.94 -13.80 -8.79
CA LEU A 98 -6.92 -14.80 -9.12
C LEU A 98 -5.89 -15.02 -8.01
N LEU A 99 -5.76 -14.08 -7.08
CA LEU A 99 -4.84 -14.20 -5.95
C LEU A 99 -5.37 -15.13 -4.85
N GLY A 100 -6.66 -15.48 -4.90
CA GLY A 100 -7.28 -16.38 -3.91
C GLY A 100 -7.33 -15.77 -2.51
N SER A 101 -7.22 -16.63 -1.50
CA SER A 101 -7.21 -16.30 -0.07
C SER A 101 -6.09 -17.07 0.63
N GLY A 102 -5.50 -16.51 1.67
CA GLY A 102 -4.43 -17.17 2.43
C GLY A 102 -3.40 -16.19 2.97
N GLY A 103 -2.23 -16.70 3.33
CA GLY A 103 -1.11 -15.88 3.79
C GLY A 103 -0.71 -14.82 2.77
N ARG A 104 -0.25 -13.67 3.26
CA ARG A 104 0.20 -12.58 2.41
C ARG A 104 1.70 -12.35 2.63
N THR A 105 2.43 -12.44 1.53
CA THR A 105 3.85 -12.08 1.44
C THR A 105 4.10 -11.56 0.03
N ALA A 106 3.65 -10.33 -0.25
CA ALA A 106 3.89 -9.73 -1.55
C ALA A 106 5.39 -9.65 -1.82
N MET A 107 5.79 -10.22 -2.94
CA MET A 107 7.13 -10.13 -3.49
C MET A 107 7.01 -9.70 -4.94
N ALA A 108 7.83 -8.74 -5.34
CA ALA A 108 7.99 -8.38 -6.73
C ALA A 108 9.43 -8.62 -7.17
N GLY A 109 9.62 -8.84 -8.45
CA GLY A 109 10.92 -9.05 -9.07
C GLY A 109 10.94 -8.51 -10.50
N PRO A 110 11.97 -8.87 -11.29
CA PRO A 110 12.02 -8.51 -12.70
C PRO A 110 10.74 -8.93 -13.43
N VAL A 111 10.22 -8.04 -14.26
CA VAL A 111 9.08 -8.35 -15.12
C VAL A 111 9.60 -9.04 -16.37
N TYR A 112 9.13 -10.26 -16.61
CA TYR A 112 9.42 -10.95 -17.86
C TYR A 112 8.71 -10.24 -19.01
N HIS A 113 9.48 -9.84 -20.02
CA HIS A 113 8.94 -9.37 -21.29
C HIS A 113 9.00 -10.55 -22.25
N TYR A 114 7.84 -10.94 -22.79
CA TYR A 114 7.77 -12.03 -23.76
C TYR A 114 8.74 -11.77 -24.92
N ASP A 115 9.65 -12.72 -25.11
CA ASP A 115 10.58 -12.73 -26.23
C ASP A 115 10.21 -13.91 -27.16
N PRO A 116 9.68 -13.64 -28.37
CA PRO A 116 9.32 -14.70 -29.32
C PRO A 116 10.53 -15.49 -29.83
N SER A 117 11.74 -14.97 -29.67
CA SER A 117 13.00 -15.64 -30.03
C SER A 117 13.56 -16.52 -28.92
N LEU A 118 12.94 -16.51 -27.73
CA LEU A 118 13.37 -17.30 -26.58
C LEU A 118 13.11 -18.79 -26.82
N ASN A 119 14.10 -19.48 -27.39
CA ASN A 119 14.04 -20.93 -27.57
C ASN A 119 14.09 -21.63 -26.21
N ARG A 120 13.09 -22.47 -25.94
CA ARG A 120 13.09 -23.37 -24.80
C ARG A 120 14.26 -24.36 -24.97
N LYS A 121 15.15 -24.41 -23.99
CA LYS A 121 16.14 -25.49 -23.88
C LYS A 121 15.47 -26.82 -23.56
#